data_AF-A0A7S7KUN9-F1
#
_entry.id   AF-A0A7S7KUN9-F1
#
_cell.length_a   1.000
_cell.length_b   1.000
_cell.length_c   1.000
_cell.angle_alpha   90.00
_cell.angle_beta   90.00
_cell.angle_gamma   90.00
#
_symmetry.space_group_name_H-M   'P 1'
#
loop_
_entity.id
_entity.type
_entity.pdbx_description
1 polymer ?
#
loop_
_entity_poly.entity_id
_entity_poly.type
_entity_poly.pdbx_seq_one_letter_code
_entity_poly.pdbx_strand_id
1 'polypeptide(L)'
;MLHLETLQETVVDCIIQQNVMTITVETDFELQAAIDPLVPALKEAVKETGFSLSGVTAKKRRPKDQSALVEEFIEKDGGRKVDVKI
;
A
#
# COMPACT_ATOMS: atom_id res chain seq x y z
N MET A 1 -4.84 25.12 -4.44
CA MET A 1 -5.39 24.74 -3.12
C MET A 1 -5.41 23.23 -3.05
N LEU A 2 -4.84 22.62 -2.01
CA LEU A 2 -4.97 21.19 -1.73
C LEU A 2 -6.26 20.99 -0.94
N HIS A 3 -7.30 20.47 -1.60
CA HIS A 3 -8.59 20.20 -0.97
C HIS A 3 -8.48 18.90 -0.14
N LEU A 4 -8.42 19.04 1.19
CA LEU A 4 -8.31 17.91 2.12
C LEU A 4 -9.58 17.03 2.15
N GLU A 5 -10.73 17.57 1.72
CA GLU A 5 -12.00 16.85 1.62
C GLU A 5 -12.02 15.82 0.47
N THR A 6 -11.13 15.98 -0.51
CA THR A 6 -10.91 15.02 -1.62
C THR A 6 -9.73 14.09 -1.36
N LEU A 7 -9.11 14.14 -0.17
CA LEU A 7 -8.07 13.18 0.19
C LEU A 7 -8.72 11.83 0.49
N GLN A 8 -9.11 11.16 -0.59
CA GLN A 8 -9.52 9.77 -0.59
C GLN A 8 -8.46 8.96 0.16
N GLU A 9 -8.94 8.07 1.04
CA GLU A 9 -8.19 7.33 2.04
C GLU A 9 -6.76 6.98 1.57
N THR A 10 -5.78 7.76 2.06
CA THR A 10 -4.36 7.62 1.69
C THR A 10 -3.68 6.77 2.75
N VAL A 11 -3.13 5.62 2.35
CA VAL A 11 -2.36 4.77 3.26
C VAL A 11 -0.88 5.09 3.08
N VAL A 12 -0.18 5.33 4.17
CA VAL A 12 1.26 5.56 4.17
C VAL A 12 1.92 4.44 4.97
N ASP A 13 2.59 3.54 4.26
CA ASP A 13 3.39 2.47 4.84
C ASP A 13 4.84 2.92 4.97
N CYS A 14 5.40 2.73 6.17
CA CYS A 14 6.78 3.04 6.47
C CYS A 14 7.48 1.78 6.98
N ILE A 15 8.53 1.35 6.28
CA ILE A 15 9.36 0.22 6.67
C ILE A 15 10.75 0.73 7.00
N ILE A 16 11.23 0.39 8.20
CA ILE A 16 12.57 0.74 8.68
C ILE A 16 13.38 -0.54 8.85
N GLN A 17 14.54 -0.61 8.18
CA GLN A 17 15.49 -1.71 8.26
C GLN A 17 16.90 -1.16 8.38
N GLN A 18 17.62 -1.48 9.47
CA GLN A 18 19.02 -1.03 9.66
C GLN A 18 19.20 0.49 9.46
N ASN A 19 18.31 1.29 10.04
CA ASN A 19 18.24 2.75 9.88
C ASN A 19 17.91 3.26 8.46
N VAL A 20 17.61 2.36 7.52
CA VAL A 20 17.12 2.71 6.19
C VAL A 20 15.59 2.69 6.19
N MET A 21 14.98 3.83 5.85
CA MET A 21 13.53 4.01 5.78
C MET A 21 13.07 3.90 4.33
N THR A 22 11.98 3.18 4.09
CA THR A 22 11.29 3.11 2.79
C THR A 22 9.84 3.51 3.00
N ILE A 23 9.35 4.47 2.22
CA ILE A 23 7.97 4.96 2.32
C ILE A 23 7.20 4.50 1.08
N THR A 24 6.03 3.90 1.30
CA THR A 24 5.07 3.57 0.25
C THR A 24 3.77 4.32 0.53
N VAL A 25 3.26 5.03 -0.46
CA VAL A 25 2.00 5.77 -0.40
C VAL A 25 1.01 5.09 -1.32
N GLU A 26 -0.11 4.62 -0.78
CA GLU A 26 -1.20 4.07 -1.58
C GLU A 26 -2.32 5.10 -1.72
N THR A 27 -2.60 5.48 -2.96
CA THR A 27 -3.67 6.41 -3.35
C THR A 27 -4.47 5.84 -4.52
N ASP A 28 -5.68 6.31 -4.77
CA ASP A 28 -6.49 5.88 -5.92
C ASP A 28 -6.19 6.66 -7.22
N PHE A 29 -5.33 7.66 -7.15
CA PHE A 29 -4.78 8.39 -8.28
C PHE A 29 -3.25 8.22 -8.39
N GLU A 30 -2.71 8.55 -9.56
CA GLU A 30 -1.27 8.53 -9.81
C GLU A 30 -0.59 9.71 -9.09
N LEU A 31 0.26 9.40 -8.11
CA LEU A 31 0.90 10.39 -7.23
C LEU A 31 2.43 10.42 -7.38
N GLN A 32 3.05 9.46 -8.07
CA GLN A 32 4.52 9.35 -8.13
C GLN A 32 5.16 10.61 -8.71
N ALA A 33 4.63 11.13 -9.81
CA ALA A 33 5.17 12.32 -10.48
C ALA A 33 5.13 13.58 -9.60
N ALA A 34 4.20 13.67 -8.65
CA ALA A 34 4.13 14.78 -7.70
C ALA A 34 5.07 14.59 -6.50
N ILE A 35 5.42 13.35 -6.17
CA ILE A 35 6.34 12.99 -5.07
C ILE A 35 7.80 13.11 -5.51
N ASP A 36 8.15 12.71 -6.73
CA ASP A 36 9.54 12.67 -7.22
C ASP A 36 10.34 13.96 -6.96
N PRO A 37 9.79 15.17 -7.21
CA PRO A 37 10.50 16.41 -6.93
C PRO A 37 10.75 16.65 -5.43
N LEU A 38 9.96 16.05 -4.55
CA LEU A 38 10.03 16.21 -3.09
C LEU A 38 11.01 15.22 -2.44
N VAL A 39 11.36 14.12 -3.12
CA VAL A 39 12.23 13.06 -2.59
C VAL A 39 13.56 13.59 -2.05
N PRO A 40 14.28 14.52 -2.72
CA PRO A 40 15.54 15.04 -2.20
C PRO A 40 15.37 15.77 -0.86
N ALA A 41 14.34 16.62 -0.74
CA ALA A 41 14.06 17.35 0.50
C ALA A 41 13.66 16.39 1.64
N LEU A 42 12.85 15.38 1.33
CA LEU A 42 12.48 14.32 2.27
C LEU A 42 13.70 13.51 2.73
N LYS A 43 14.66 13.21 1.84
CA LYS A 43 15.90 12.52 2.20
C LYS A 43 16.72 13.32 3.21
N GLU A 44 16.88 14.62 3.00
CA GLU A 44 17.62 15.46 3.95
C GLU A 44 16.89 15.59 5.29
N ALA A 45 15.58 15.82 5.28
CA ALA A 45 14.78 15.90 6.52
C ALA A 45 14.83 14.59 7.33
N VAL A 46 14.79 13.43 6.67
CA VAL A 46 14.89 12.13 7.35
C VAL A 46 16.30 11.90 7.91
N LYS A 47 17.36 12.37 7.25
CA LYS A 47 18.74 12.31 7.79
C LYS A 47 18.89 13.04 9.12
N GLU A 48 18.22 14.18 9.30
CA GLU A 48 18.24 14.93 10.57
C GLU A 48 17.67 14.11 11.73
N THR A 49 16.82 13.12 11.44
CA THR A 49 16.24 12.20 12.43
C THR A 49 17.10 10.96 12.71
N GLY A 50 18.25 10.81 12.03
CA GLY A 50 19.17 9.67 12.19
C GLY A 50 18.84 8.46 11.30
N PHE A 51 17.85 8.58 10.41
CA PHE A 51 17.49 7.56 9.43
C PHE A 51 17.94 7.97 8.03
N SER A 52 18.07 7.01 7.11
CA SER A 52 18.34 7.25 5.70
C SER A 52 17.14 6.83 4.86
N LEU A 53 16.52 7.76 4.15
CA LEU A 53 15.40 7.42 3.27
C LEU A 53 15.93 6.81 1.96
N SER A 54 15.57 5.55 1.68
CA SER A 54 15.91 4.85 0.43
C SER A 54 15.16 5.47 -0.75
N GLY A 55 13.86 5.68 -0.58
CA GLY A 55 12.96 6.25 -1.57
C GLY A 55 11.52 6.33 -1.07
N VAL A 56 10.71 7.04 -1.85
CA VAL A 56 9.27 7.15 -1.67
C VAL A 56 8.62 6.64 -2.95
N THR A 57 7.72 5.67 -2.81
CA THR A 57 6.97 5.13 -3.94
C THR A 57 5.48 5.37 -3.74
N ALA A 58 4.78 5.79 -4.79
CA ALA A 58 3.34 5.80 -4.84
C ALA A 58 2.84 4.59 -5.62
N LYS A 59 1.77 3.97 -5.14
CA LYS A 59 1.09 2.88 -5.83
C LYS A 59 -0.38 3.19 -5.89
N LYS A 60 -0.98 2.93 -7.06
CA LYS A 60 -2.43 2.98 -7.19
C LYS A 60 -3.05 1.85 -6.36
N ARG A 61 -3.87 2.20 -5.38
CA ARG A 61 -4.64 1.23 -4.59
C ARG A 61 -5.54 0.45 -5.54
N ARG A 62 -5.29 -0.85 -5.67
CA ARG A 62 -6.27 -1.75 -6.29
C ARG A 62 -7.42 -1.90 -5.29
N PRO A 63 -8.69 -1.81 -5.73
CA PRO A 63 -9.82 -2.09 -4.86
C PRO A 63 -9.57 -3.43 -4.17
N LYS A 64 -9.61 -3.45 -2.83
CA LYS A 64 -9.68 -4.71 -2.08
C LYS A 64 -11.09 -5.28 -2.24
N ASP A 65 -11.49 -5.62 -3.46
CA ASP A 65 -12.49 -6.66 -3.67
C ASP A 65 -11.81 -8.02 -3.49
N GLN A 66 -11.27 -8.24 -2.29
CA GLN A 66 -10.95 -9.59 -1.80
C GLN A 66 -12.19 -10.31 -1.27
N SER A 67 -13.39 -9.75 -1.47
CA SER A 67 -14.67 -10.42 -1.23
C SER A 67 -15.17 -11.20 -2.46
N ALA A 68 -14.78 -10.81 -3.68
CA ALA A 68 -15.42 -11.34 -4.90
C ALA A 68 -14.79 -12.65 -5.42
N LEU A 69 -13.57 -13.00 -4.99
CA LEU A 69 -12.91 -14.23 -5.44
C LEU A 69 -13.15 -15.45 -4.53
N VAL A 70 -13.83 -15.30 -3.39
CA VAL A 70 -14.13 -16.43 -2.50
C VAL A 70 -15.50 -17.03 -2.80
N GLU A 71 -16.47 -16.25 -3.30
CA GLU A 71 -17.81 -16.76 -3.63
C GLU A 71 -17.82 -17.63 -4.91
N GLU A 72 -16.97 -17.34 -5.89
CA GLU A 72 -16.95 -18.10 -7.15
C GLU A 72 -16.36 -19.53 -7.01
N PHE A 73 -15.60 -19.79 -5.94
CA PHE A 73 -15.13 -21.15 -5.60
C PHE A 73 -16.11 -21.94 -4.72
N ILE A 74 -17.03 -21.27 -4.02
CA ILE A 74 -18.00 -21.95 -3.15
C ILE A 74 -19.21 -22.46 -3.96
N GLU A 75 -19.62 -21.75 -5.02
CA GLU A 75 -20.75 -22.19 -5.85
C GLU A 75 -20.41 -23.29 -6.88
N LYS A 76 -19.12 -23.53 -7.17
CA LYS A 76 -18.72 -24.51 -8.20
C LYS A 76 -18.33 -25.90 -7.68
N ASP A 77 -18.03 -26.07 -6.39
CA ASP A 77 -17.76 -27.38 -5.80
C ASP A 77 -18.97 -27.90 -5.00
N GLY A 78 -20.10 -27.94 -5.69
CA GLY A 78 -21.22 -28.79 -5.34
C GLY A 78 -20.80 -30.27 -5.41
N GLY A 79 -20.36 -30.80 -4.27
CA GLY A 79 -20.46 -32.22 -3.96
C GLY A 79 -19.16 -33.02 -4.02
N ARG A 80 -18.45 -33.08 -2.89
CA ARG A 80 -17.82 -34.32 -2.43
C ARG A 80 -17.75 -34.34 -0.91
N LYS A 81 -18.62 -35.16 -0.30
CA LYS A 81 -18.48 -35.60 1.10
C LYS A 81 -17.14 -36.31 1.22
N VAL A 82 -16.20 -35.74 1.97
CA VAL A 82 -15.01 -36.45 2.40
C VAL A 82 -15.32 -36.99 3.79
N ASP A 83 -15.65 -38.29 3.87
CA ASP A 83 -15.74 -39.00 5.14
C ASP A 83 -14.36 -39.02 5.78
N VAL A 84 -14.22 -38.38 6.95
CA VAL A 84 -13.05 -38.55 7.81
C VAL A 84 -13.43 -39.51 8.93
N LYS A 85 -12.90 -40.74 8.89
CA LYS A 85 -12.90 -41.64 10.05
C LYS A 85 -11.90 -41.10 11.08
N ILE A 86 -12.39 -40.89 12.31
CA ILE A 86 -11.58 -40.70 13.52
C ILE A 86 -11.15 -42.08 14.04
#